data_AF-A0A380DQW6-F1
#
_entry.id   AF-A0A380DQW6-F1
#
_cell.length_a   1.000
_cell.length_b   1.000
_cell.length_c   1.000
_cell.angle_alpha   90.00
_cell.angle_beta   90.00
_cell.angle_gamma   90.00
#
_symmetry.space_group_name_H-M   'P 1'
#
loop_
_entity.id
_entity.type
_entity.pdbx_description
1 polymer ?
#
loop_
_entity_poly.entity_id
_entity_poly.type
_entity_poly.pdbx_seq_one_letter_code
_entity_poly.pdbx_strand_id
1 'polypeptide(L)'
;MIWPFQYNISLKTKDSNVDLINYLPKNKIDSADVSQKLGYNIGGNFQSAPSIGGSGSFNYSKTISYNQKNYVTEVESQNSKGVKWGVKANSFVTPNGQVSAYDQYLFAQDPTGPAARDYFVPDNQLPPLIQSGFNPSFITTLSHERGKGDKSEFEITYGRNMDATYAYVTRHRLAVDRKHDAFKNRNVTVKYEVNWKTHEVKIKSITPK
;
A
#
# COMPACT_ATOMS: atom_id res chain seq x y z
N MET A 1 -1.79 22.01 -0.86
CA MET A 1 -1.60 20.77 -0.09
C MET A 1 -1.08 19.67 -1.00
N ILE A 2 0.07 19.06 -0.66
CA ILE A 2 0.57 17.85 -1.33
C ILE A 2 0.22 16.66 -0.44
N TRP A 3 -0.39 15.61 -0.98
CA TRP A 3 -0.93 14.51 -0.18
C TRP A 3 -0.90 13.16 -0.91
N PRO A 4 -0.82 12.02 -0.19
CA PRO A 4 -0.64 10.71 -0.80
C PRO A 4 -1.94 10.18 -1.39
N PHE A 5 -2.08 10.25 -2.72
CA PHE A 5 -3.21 9.64 -3.41
C PHE A 5 -3.16 8.12 -3.38
N GLN A 6 -1.95 7.55 -3.48
CA GLN A 6 -1.75 6.11 -3.48
C GLN A 6 -0.48 5.73 -2.72
N TYR A 7 -0.54 4.68 -1.91
CA TYR A 7 0.64 3.98 -1.39
C TYR A 7 0.97 2.77 -2.25
N ASN A 8 2.27 2.59 -2.50
CA ASN A 8 2.81 1.56 -3.39
C ASN A 8 3.55 0.51 -2.56
N ILE A 9 3.20 -0.77 -2.77
CA ILE A 9 3.87 -1.91 -2.16
C ILE A 9 4.11 -2.94 -3.25
N SER A 10 5.35 -3.39 -3.45
CA SER A 10 5.61 -4.48 -4.40
C SER A 10 6.77 -5.34 -3.97
N LEU A 11 6.71 -6.62 -4.34
CA LEU A 11 7.84 -7.53 -4.34
C LEU A 11 8.03 -8.09 -5.73
N LYS A 12 9.28 -8.16 -6.19
CA LYS A 12 9.64 -8.84 -7.44
C LYS A 12 10.98 -9.55 -7.34
N THR A 13 11.15 -10.60 -8.12
CA THR A 13 12.42 -11.29 -8.34
C THR A 13 12.71 -11.38 -9.83
N LYS A 14 13.98 -11.53 -10.19
CA LYS A 14 14.42 -11.86 -11.56
C LYS A 14 14.97 -13.27 -11.66
N ASP A 15 15.04 -14.00 -10.53
CA ASP A 15 15.57 -15.35 -10.49
C ASP A 15 14.57 -16.31 -11.15
N SER A 16 15.05 -17.10 -12.11
CA SER A 16 14.25 -18.08 -12.81
C SER A 16 13.76 -19.19 -11.88
N ASN A 17 14.54 -19.52 -10.84
CA ASN A 17 14.29 -20.65 -9.95
C ASN A 17 13.37 -20.28 -8.77
N VAL A 18 12.90 -19.03 -8.72
CA VAL A 18 12.00 -18.54 -7.67
C VAL A 18 10.67 -18.12 -8.26
N ASP A 19 9.58 -18.63 -7.70
CA ASP A 19 8.22 -18.23 -8.07
C ASP A 19 7.41 -17.74 -6.87
N LEU A 20 6.53 -16.78 -7.10
CA LEU A 20 5.51 -16.34 -6.16
C LEU A 20 4.32 -17.30 -6.27
N ILE A 21 4.08 -18.07 -5.21
CA ILE A 21 3.00 -19.07 -5.19
C ILE A 21 1.74 -18.57 -4.49
N ASN A 22 1.87 -17.55 -3.64
CA ASN A 22 0.75 -16.92 -2.93
C ASN A 22 1.10 -15.49 -2.52
N TYR A 23 0.07 -14.68 -2.30
CA TYR A 23 0.19 -13.32 -1.79
C TYR A 23 -1.10 -12.90 -1.07
N LEU A 24 -1.02 -11.94 -0.15
CA LEU A 24 -2.17 -11.33 0.55
C LEU A 24 -2.00 -9.80 0.67
N PRO A 25 -3.07 -9.02 0.47
CA PRO A 25 -4.41 -9.45 0.01
C PRO A 25 -4.45 -9.91 -1.44
N LYS A 26 -5.29 -10.93 -1.75
CA LYS A 26 -5.45 -11.44 -3.12
C LYS A 26 -6.40 -10.63 -4.00
N ASN A 27 -7.50 -10.17 -3.40
CA ASN A 27 -8.57 -9.48 -4.11
C ASN A 27 -8.60 -8.01 -3.71
N LYS A 28 -9.28 -7.20 -4.52
CA LYS A 28 -9.66 -5.84 -4.15
C LYS A 28 -10.44 -5.84 -2.83
N ILE A 29 -10.08 -4.95 -1.91
CA ILE A 29 -10.72 -4.82 -0.60
C ILE A 29 -10.79 -3.36 -0.17
N ASP A 30 -11.98 -2.91 0.20
CA ASP A 30 -12.31 -1.52 0.56
C ASP A 30 -12.74 -1.35 2.03
N SER A 31 -12.74 -2.44 2.81
CA SER A 31 -12.98 -2.36 4.25
C SER A 31 -11.91 -1.51 4.93
N ALA A 32 -12.31 -0.69 5.91
CA ALA A 32 -11.38 0.16 6.65
C ALA A 32 -10.31 -0.67 7.36
N ASP A 33 -10.68 -1.81 7.93
CA ASP A 33 -9.75 -2.77 8.50
C ASP A 33 -9.57 -3.95 7.56
N VAL A 34 -8.33 -4.24 7.19
CA VAL A 34 -7.96 -5.42 6.41
C VAL A 34 -7.28 -6.39 7.35
N SER A 35 -7.82 -7.59 7.48
CA SER A 35 -7.26 -8.62 8.36
C SER A 35 -7.43 -9.99 7.72
N GLN A 36 -6.33 -10.61 7.30
CA GLN A 36 -6.33 -11.89 6.56
C GLN A 36 -5.29 -12.84 7.13
N LYS A 37 -5.48 -14.14 6.88
CA LYS A 37 -4.58 -15.20 7.37
C LYS A 37 -4.09 -16.07 6.21
N LEU A 38 -2.79 -16.31 6.16
CA LEU A 38 -2.18 -17.37 5.36
C LEU A 38 -1.88 -18.57 6.27
N GLY A 39 -2.50 -19.70 5.98
CA GLY A 39 -2.25 -20.98 6.63
C GLY A 39 -1.36 -21.87 5.78
N TYR A 40 -0.53 -22.67 6.44
CA TYR A 40 0.34 -23.69 5.85
C TYR A 40 0.18 -25.01 6.60
N ASN A 41 0.02 -26.09 5.84
CA ASN A 41 0.08 -27.46 6.33
C ASN A 41 1.26 -28.22 5.72
N ILE A 42 1.79 -29.18 6.50
CA ILE A 42 2.87 -30.08 6.05
C ILE A 42 2.46 -30.70 4.71
N GLY A 43 3.42 -30.80 3.78
CA GLY A 43 3.18 -31.25 2.41
C GLY A 43 3.05 -30.14 1.37
N GLY A 44 3.33 -28.87 1.72
CA GLY A 44 3.32 -27.77 0.74
C GLY A 44 1.96 -27.10 0.55
N ASN A 45 0.99 -27.36 1.42
CA ASN A 45 -0.39 -26.91 1.24
C ASN A 45 -0.61 -25.53 1.86
N PHE A 46 -0.89 -24.53 1.01
CA PHE A 46 -1.20 -23.17 1.44
C PHE A 46 -2.67 -22.83 1.23
N GLN A 47 -3.27 -22.20 2.23
CA GLN A 47 -4.66 -21.73 2.18
C GLN A 47 -4.75 -20.30 2.72
N SER A 48 -5.53 -19.45 2.07
CA SER A 48 -5.75 -18.07 2.46
C SER A 48 -7.18 -17.87 2.95
N ALA A 49 -7.35 -17.16 4.07
CA ALA A 49 -8.65 -16.79 4.61
C ALA A 49 -8.80 -15.26 4.72
N PRO A 50 -9.98 -14.70 4.40
CA PRO A 50 -10.25 -13.27 4.49
C PRO A 50 -10.50 -12.78 5.93
N SER A 51 -10.19 -13.59 6.95
CA SER A 51 -10.35 -13.27 8.37
C SER A 51 -9.27 -13.95 9.23
N ILE A 52 -8.98 -13.36 10.40
CA ILE A 52 -8.07 -13.94 11.40
C ILE A 52 -8.78 -15.02 12.23
N GLY A 53 -10.01 -14.75 12.68
CA GLY A 53 -10.82 -15.68 13.47
C GLY A 53 -11.51 -16.74 12.61
N GLY A 54 -11.69 -17.95 13.18
CA GLY A 54 -12.49 -19.03 12.57
C GLY A 54 -11.92 -19.65 11.28
N SER A 55 -10.71 -19.29 10.88
CA SER A 55 -10.14 -19.64 9.57
C SER A 55 -9.44 -21.01 9.50
N GLY A 56 -9.83 -21.97 10.34
CA GLY A 56 -9.26 -23.33 10.35
C GLY A 56 -7.93 -23.47 11.11
N SER A 57 -7.54 -24.74 11.32
CA SER A 57 -6.30 -25.16 11.99
C SER A 57 -5.20 -25.42 10.96
N PHE A 58 -4.00 -24.92 11.26
CA PHE A 58 -2.83 -25.03 10.38
C PHE A 58 -1.58 -25.40 11.18
N ASN A 59 -0.63 -26.10 10.56
CA ASN A 59 0.67 -26.34 11.18
C ASN A 59 1.46 -25.03 11.41
N TYR A 60 1.36 -24.10 10.47
CA TYR A 60 1.92 -22.75 10.59
C TYR A 60 0.95 -21.72 10.00
N SER A 61 0.91 -20.52 10.55
CA SER A 61 0.15 -19.44 9.95
C SER A 61 0.81 -18.08 10.15
N LYS A 62 0.52 -17.16 9.24
CA LYS A 62 0.87 -15.74 9.35
C LYS A 62 -0.35 -14.89 9.00
N THR A 63 -0.51 -13.79 9.71
CA THR A 63 -1.60 -12.85 9.51
C THR A 63 -1.06 -11.53 8.97
N ILE A 64 -1.91 -10.83 8.23
CA ILE A 64 -1.75 -9.41 7.93
C ILE A 64 -2.86 -8.64 8.63
N SER A 65 -2.55 -7.45 9.10
CA SER A 65 -3.54 -6.53 9.65
C SER A 65 -3.09 -5.10 9.42
N TYR A 66 -3.94 -4.29 8.79
CA TYR A 66 -3.71 -2.86 8.62
C TYR A 66 -5.04 -2.10 8.47
N ASN A 67 -4.99 -0.81 8.80
CA ASN A 67 -6.09 0.10 8.56
C ASN A 67 -5.86 0.90 7.28
N GLN A 68 -6.91 1.10 6.50
CA GLN A 68 -6.95 1.85 5.24
C GLN A 68 -8.22 2.70 5.15
N LYS A 69 -8.70 3.28 6.26
CA LYS A 69 -9.90 4.12 6.27
C LYS A 69 -9.83 5.18 5.15
N ASN A 70 -10.89 5.27 4.35
CA ASN A 70 -11.03 6.16 3.17
C ASN A 70 -10.19 5.76 1.94
N TYR A 71 -9.48 4.64 1.99
CA TYR A 71 -8.68 4.09 0.90
C TYR A 71 -9.19 2.69 0.51
N VAL A 72 -8.69 2.18 -0.61
CA VAL A 72 -8.99 0.84 -1.14
C VAL A 72 -7.69 0.16 -1.56
N THR A 73 -7.52 -1.11 -1.21
CA THR A 73 -6.38 -1.93 -1.65
C THR A 73 -6.75 -2.70 -2.91
N GLU A 74 -5.89 -2.63 -3.92
CA GLU A 74 -6.02 -3.38 -5.17
C GLU A 74 -4.68 -4.04 -5.53
N VAL A 75 -4.75 -5.20 -6.18
CA VAL A 75 -3.58 -5.83 -6.83
C VAL A 75 -3.47 -5.25 -8.23
N GLU A 76 -2.53 -4.33 -8.44
CA GLU A 76 -2.35 -3.64 -9.72
C GLU A 76 -1.72 -4.54 -10.78
N SER A 77 -0.85 -5.45 -10.36
CA SER A 77 -0.22 -6.44 -11.25
C SER A 77 0.26 -7.64 -10.44
N GLN A 78 0.17 -8.83 -11.03
CA GLN A 78 0.68 -10.07 -10.46
C GLN A 78 1.12 -11.03 -11.55
N ASN A 79 2.22 -11.74 -11.31
CA ASN A 79 2.68 -12.89 -12.09
C ASN A 79 3.58 -13.77 -11.20
N SER A 80 4.17 -14.83 -11.76
CA SER A 80 5.04 -15.74 -11.00
C SER A 80 6.32 -15.09 -10.47
N LYS A 81 6.72 -13.91 -10.96
CA LYS A 81 7.96 -13.22 -10.57
C LYS A 81 7.74 -11.95 -9.76
N GLY A 82 6.50 -11.50 -9.57
CA GLY A 82 6.24 -10.33 -8.75
C GLY A 82 4.77 -10.00 -8.57
N VAL A 83 4.51 -9.18 -7.57
CA VAL A 83 3.19 -8.65 -7.23
C VAL A 83 3.31 -7.19 -6.80
N LYS A 84 2.33 -6.39 -7.17
CA LYS A 84 2.22 -4.97 -6.82
C LYS A 84 0.83 -4.66 -6.30
N TRP A 85 0.78 -4.04 -5.13
CA TRP A 85 -0.42 -3.47 -4.54
C TRP A 85 -0.40 -1.95 -4.61
N GLY A 86 -1.58 -1.39 -4.84
CA GLY A 86 -1.88 0.02 -4.66
C GLY A 86 -2.93 0.18 -3.57
N VAL A 87 -2.63 0.97 -2.53
CA VAL A 87 -3.62 1.41 -1.54
C VAL A 87 -4.01 2.84 -1.91
N LYS A 88 -5.14 2.98 -2.62
CA LYS A 88 -5.55 4.22 -3.30
C LYS A 88 -6.62 4.94 -2.50
N ALA A 89 -6.55 6.27 -2.46
CA ALA A 89 -7.62 7.09 -1.93
C ALA A 89 -8.93 6.74 -2.67
N ASN A 90 -10.00 6.50 -1.92
CA ASN A 90 -11.27 6.03 -2.47
C ASN A 90 -12.37 7.07 -2.24
N SER A 91 -12.76 7.27 -0.99
CA SER A 91 -13.86 8.17 -0.64
C SER A 91 -13.78 8.64 0.80
N PHE A 92 -14.12 9.91 1.03
CA PHE A 92 -13.92 10.64 2.29
C PHE A 92 -15.26 11.11 2.86
N VAL A 93 -15.42 10.98 4.17
CA VAL A 93 -16.58 11.53 4.88
C VAL A 93 -16.27 12.99 5.18
N THR A 94 -17.12 13.91 4.72
CA THR A 94 -17.04 15.34 5.02
C THR A 94 -18.30 15.79 5.74
N PRO A 95 -18.35 17.00 6.33
CA PRO A 95 -19.58 17.54 6.90
C PRO A 95 -20.77 17.58 5.93
N ASN A 96 -20.49 17.70 4.63
CA ASN A 96 -21.50 17.79 3.57
C ASN A 96 -21.84 16.42 2.93
N GLY A 97 -21.32 15.32 3.49
CA GLY A 97 -21.54 13.97 3.01
C GLY A 97 -20.28 13.32 2.44
N GLN A 98 -20.50 12.25 1.67
CA GLN A 98 -19.44 11.41 1.12
C GLN A 98 -18.88 12.04 -0.17
N VAL A 99 -17.56 12.27 -0.21
CA VAL A 99 -16.86 12.89 -1.33
C VAL A 99 -15.89 11.89 -1.97
N SER A 100 -15.78 11.91 -3.30
CA SER A 100 -14.84 11.05 -4.02
C SER A 100 -13.40 11.49 -3.80
N ALA A 101 -12.47 10.53 -3.81
CA ALA A 101 -11.04 10.86 -3.85
C ALA A 101 -10.62 11.68 -5.07
N TYR A 102 -11.43 11.74 -6.13
CA TYR A 102 -11.17 12.53 -7.34
C TYR A 102 -11.81 13.92 -7.34
N ASP A 103 -12.58 14.27 -6.30
CA ASP A 103 -13.15 15.61 -6.19
C ASP A 103 -12.01 16.65 -6.10
N GLN A 104 -12.11 17.69 -6.92
CA GLN A 104 -11.07 18.73 -6.98
C GLN A 104 -11.05 19.60 -5.71
N TYR A 105 -12.19 19.76 -5.02
CA TYR A 105 -12.33 20.54 -3.79
C TYR A 105 -11.99 19.72 -2.54
N LEU A 106 -11.66 18.43 -2.69
CA LEU A 106 -11.31 17.57 -1.56
C LEU A 106 -10.22 18.21 -0.68
N PHE A 107 -10.53 18.30 0.62
CA PHE A 107 -9.73 18.92 1.69
C PHE A 107 -9.61 20.45 1.66
N ALA A 108 -10.04 21.14 0.62
CA ALA A 108 -10.01 22.61 0.61
C ALA A 108 -11.19 23.18 1.44
N GLN A 109 -10.98 24.34 2.03
CA GLN A 109 -12.01 25.07 2.78
C GLN A 109 -11.81 26.58 2.63
N ASP A 110 -12.82 27.37 2.97
CA ASP A 110 -12.64 28.81 3.15
C ASP A 110 -11.58 29.07 4.22
N PRO A 111 -10.64 30.01 3.97
CA PRO A 111 -9.50 30.19 4.85
C PRO A 111 -9.92 30.70 6.22
N THR A 112 -9.48 30.01 7.28
CA THR A 112 -9.66 30.45 8.68
C THR A 112 -8.61 31.47 9.13
N GLY A 113 -7.66 31.79 8.26
CA GLY A 113 -6.52 32.66 8.50
C GLY A 113 -5.64 32.81 7.25
N PRO A 114 -4.58 33.62 7.30
CA PRO A 114 -3.74 33.90 6.13
C PRO A 114 -2.72 32.79 5.81
N ALA A 115 -2.50 31.82 6.69
CA ALA A 115 -1.48 30.81 6.49
C ALA A 115 -1.93 29.78 5.44
N ALA A 116 -0.99 29.22 4.67
CA ALA A 116 -1.32 28.23 3.65
C ALA A 116 -2.08 27.00 4.19
N ARG A 117 -1.89 26.65 5.48
CA ARG A 117 -2.61 25.54 6.14
C ARG A 117 -4.08 25.85 6.39
N ASP A 118 -4.44 27.11 6.56
CA ASP A 118 -5.80 27.56 6.91
C ASP A 118 -6.80 27.38 5.75
N TYR A 119 -6.29 27.24 4.52
CA TYR A 119 -7.04 26.95 3.29
C TYR A 119 -7.48 25.48 3.15
N PHE A 120 -7.11 24.62 4.11
CA PHE A 120 -7.43 23.20 4.08
C PHE A 120 -8.04 22.74 5.41
N VAL A 121 -8.89 21.71 5.38
CA VAL A 121 -9.59 21.17 6.56
C VAL A 121 -8.61 20.79 7.68
N PRO A 122 -8.96 20.97 8.97
CA PRO A 122 -8.07 20.64 10.10
C PRO A 122 -7.74 19.14 10.18
N ASP A 123 -6.67 18.81 10.90
CA ASP A 123 -6.13 17.44 10.97
C ASP A 123 -7.14 16.40 11.49
N ASN A 124 -8.05 16.80 12.38
CA ASN A 124 -9.10 15.91 12.91
C ASN A 124 -10.16 15.51 11.86
N GLN A 125 -10.19 16.15 10.69
CA GLN A 125 -11.01 15.77 9.54
C GLN A 125 -10.23 14.96 8.49
N LEU A 126 -8.92 14.81 8.67
CA LEU A 126 -8.07 14.01 7.77
C LEU A 126 -7.94 12.58 8.31
N PRO A 127 -8.07 11.54 7.46
CA PRO A 127 -7.83 10.18 7.91
C PRO A 127 -6.33 9.94 8.17
N PRO A 128 -5.98 8.88 8.94
CA PRO A 128 -4.58 8.59 9.29
C PRO A 128 -3.64 8.50 8.09
N LEU A 129 -4.12 7.96 6.95
CA LEU A 129 -3.34 7.81 5.72
C LEU A 129 -2.99 9.14 5.04
N ILE A 130 -3.67 10.24 5.38
CA ILE A 130 -3.35 11.58 4.91
C ILE A 130 -2.51 12.32 5.95
N GLN A 131 -2.96 12.32 7.21
CA GLN A 131 -2.37 13.12 8.29
C GLN A 131 -1.02 12.58 8.77
N SER A 132 -0.85 11.25 8.77
CA SER A 132 0.33 10.58 9.34
C SER A 132 1.05 9.73 8.30
N GLY A 133 0.41 8.66 7.83
CA GLY A 133 1.05 7.70 6.94
C GLY A 133 0.30 6.38 6.87
N PHE A 134 0.89 5.42 6.17
CA PHE A 134 0.36 4.08 6.02
C PHE A 134 1.29 3.05 6.69
N ASN A 135 0.71 2.16 7.49
CA ASN A 135 1.41 1.03 8.10
C ASN A 135 1.13 -0.24 7.28
N PRO A 136 2.03 -0.62 6.34
CA PRO A 136 1.79 -1.75 5.46
C PRO A 136 1.87 -3.09 6.21
N SER A 137 0.97 -4.01 5.89
CA SER A 137 1.04 -5.40 6.31
C SER A 137 0.60 -6.29 5.14
N PHE A 138 1.57 -6.87 4.43
CA PHE A 138 1.37 -7.66 3.21
C PHE A 138 2.20 -8.94 3.30
N ILE A 139 1.75 -10.00 2.63
CA ILE A 139 2.45 -11.28 2.57
C ILE A 139 2.64 -11.69 1.11
N THR A 140 3.80 -12.27 0.82
CA THR A 140 4.07 -13.06 -0.39
C THR A 140 4.83 -14.31 0.00
N THR A 141 4.53 -15.44 -0.64
CA THR A 141 5.28 -16.68 -0.47
C THR A 141 6.12 -16.95 -1.71
N LEU A 142 7.43 -17.13 -1.52
CA LEU A 142 8.39 -17.51 -2.55
C LEU A 142 8.67 -19.01 -2.46
N SER A 143 8.49 -19.74 -3.55
CA SER A 143 8.98 -21.11 -3.71
C SER A 143 10.31 -21.12 -4.45
N HIS A 144 11.16 -22.10 -4.15
CA HIS A 144 12.45 -22.31 -4.81
C HIS A 144 12.65 -23.80 -5.09
N GLU A 145 13.14 -24.12 -6.29
CA GLU A 145 13.49 -25.49 -6.65
C GLU A 145 14.74 -25.97 -5.89
N ARG A 146 14.58 -27.01 -5.07
CA ARG A 146 15.71 -27.57 -4.31
C ARG A 146 16.84 -28.00 -5.23
N GLY A 147 18.07 -27.63 -4.85
CA GLY A 147 19.27 -27.93 -5.64
C GLY A 147 19.53 -26.99 -6.81
N LYS A 148 18.65 -26.02 -7.09
CA LYS A 148 18.82 -25.02 -8.16
C LYS A 148 19.38 -23.69 -7.61
N GLY A 149 20.62 -23.75 -7.14
CA GLY A 149 21.35 -22.59 -6.62
C GLY A 149 21.05 -22.29 -5.14
N ASP A 150 22.08 -21.86 -4.42
CA ASP A 150 21.98 -21.61 -2.98
C ASP A 150 21.38 -20.23 -2.66
N LYS A 151 21.36 -19.30 -3.62
CA LYS A 151 21.02 -17.89 -3.38
C LYS A 151 20.09 -17.34 -4.44
N SER A 152 19.19 -16.47 -4.02
CA SER A 152 18.29 -15.71 -4.89
C SER A 152 18.17 -14.27 -4.44
N GLU A 153 17.80 -13.38 -5.37
CA GLU A 153 17.61 -11.96 -5.09
C GLU A 153 16.16 -11.54 -5.33
N PHE A 154 15.65 -10.66 -4.48
CA PHE A 154 14.35 -10.02 -4.67
C PHE A 154 14.40 -8.55 -4.24
N GLU A 155 13.52 -7.74 -4.81
CA GLU A 155 13.38 -6.32 -4.53
C GLU A 155 12.02 -6.08 -3.86
N ILE A 156 12.04 -5.41 -2.71
CA ILE A 156 10.84 -4.86 -2.07
C ILE A 156 10.82 -3.36 -2.31
N THR A 157 9.70 -2.83 -2.77
CA THR A 157 9.51 -1.39 -2.99
C THR A 157 8.36 -0.89 -2.14
N TYR A 158 8.63 0.18 -1.39
CA TYR A 158 7.64 0.98 -0.68
C TYR A 158 7.64 2.40 -1.21
N GLY A 159 6.47 3.03 -1.30
CA GLY A 159 6.42 4.44 -1.66
C GLY A 159 5.02 4.97 -1.86
N ARG A 160 4.91 6.07 -2.61
CA ARG A 160 3.65 6.80 -2.80
C ARG A 160 3.59 7.59 -4.10
N ASN A 161 2.38 7.77 -4.59
CA ASN A 161 2.03 8.75 -5.62
C ASN A 161 1.30 9.90 -4.92
N MET A 162 1.75 11.12 -5.17
CA MET A 162 1.23 12.32 -4.50
C MET A 162 0.41 13.15 -5.47
N ASP A 163 -0.75 13.59 -4.99
CA ASP A 163 -1.55 14.64 -5.63
C ASP A 163 -1.20 15.99 -5.03
N ALA A 164 -1.51 17.06 -5.78
CA ALA A 164 -1.41 18.43 -5.30
C ALA A 164 -2.75 19.16 -5.48
N THR A 165 -3.31 19.66 -4.37
CA THR A 165 -4.49 20.53 -4.35
C THR A 165 -4.04 21.97 -4.09
N TYR A 166 -4.47 22.91 -4.92
CA TYR A 166 -4.13 24.33 -4.86
C TYR A 166 -5.39 25.10 -4.53
N ALA A 167 -5.39 25.83 -3.42
CA ALA A 167 -6.54 26.60 -2.95
C ALA A 167 -6.13 28.07 -2.81
N TYR A 168 -6.98 28.98 -3.30
CA TYR A 168 -6.77 30.42 -3.22
C TYR A 168 -8.11 31.16 -3.24
N VAL A 169 -8.16 32.36 -2.65
CA VAL A 169 -9.35 33.21 -2.72
C VAL A 169 -9.18 34.21 -3.85
N THR A 170 -10.14 34.23 -4.78
CA THR A 170 -10.25 35.24 -5.82
C THR A 170 -11.66 35.83 -5.81
N ARG A 171 -11.77 37.15 -5.89
CA ARG A 171 -13.08 37.87 -5.85
C ARG A 171 -14.00 37.39 -4.71
N HIS A 172 -13.43 37.22 -3.51
CA HIS A 172 -14.14 36.76 -2.30
C HIS A 172 -14.73 35.34 -2.38
N ARG A 173 -14.26 34.49 -3.30
CA ARG A 173 -14.66 33.09 -3.40
C ARG A 173 -13.44 32.18 -3.40
N LEU A 174 -13.56 31.03 -2.75
CA LEU A 174 -12.56 29.97 -2.85
C LEU A 174 -12.54 29.39 -4.26
N ALA A 175 -11.36 29.39 -4.87
CA ALA A 175 -11.06 28.66 -6.09
C ALA A 175 -10.08 27.53 -5.75
N VAL A 176 -10.32 26.36 -6.35
CA VAL A 176 -9.52 25.16 -6.08
C VAL A 176 -9.20 24.45 -7.38
N ASP A 177 -7.91 24.22 -7.60
CA ASP A 177 -7.37 23.42 -8.70
C ASP A 177 -6.69 22.17 -8.15
N ARG A 178 -6.70 21.09 -8.94
CA ARG A 178 -6.04 19.84 -8.58
C ARG A 178 -5.16 19.33 -9.70
N LYS A 179 -3.93 18.96 -9.33
CA LYS A 179 -3.03 18.18 -10.17
C LYS A 179 -2.99 16.76 -9.64
N HIS A 180 -3.76 15.88 -10.27
CA HIS A 180 -3.65 14.45 -10.05
C HIS A 180 -2.25 13.99 -10.45
N ASP A 181 -1.68 13.05 -9.68
CA ASP A 181 -0.44 12.38 -10.04
C ASP A 181 0.76 13.36 -10.15
N ALA A 182 0.73 14.45 -9.37
CA ALA A 182 1.72 15.51 -9.38
C ALA A 182 3.16 15.00 -9.14
N PHE A 183 3.32 14.02 -8.24
CA PHE A 183 4.59 13.35 -7.97
C PHE A 183 4.39 11.82 -7.92
N LYS A 184 4.66 11.14 -9.04
CA LYS A 184 4.56 9.68 -9.14
C LYS A 184 5.78 8.96 -8.58
N ASN A 185 5.55 7.73 -8.11
CA ASN A 185 6.58 6.74 -7.81
C ASN A 185 7.70 7.24 -6.89
N ARG A 186 7.34 8.04 -5.88
CA ARG A 186 8.25 8.47 -4.80
C ARG A 186 8.50 7.27 -3.90
N ASN A 187 9.47 6.45 -4.28
CA ASN A 187 9.63 5.08 -3.83
C ASN A 187 11.04 4.84 -3.28
N VAL A 188 11.15 3.93 -2.32
CA VAL A 188 12.42 3.32 -1.93
C VAL A 188 12.35 1.84 -2.28
N THR A 189 13.34 1.38 -3.03
CA THR A 189 13.51 -0.04 -3.36
C THR A 189 14.70 -0.59 -2.58
N VAL A 190 14.47 -1.66 -1.82
CA VAL A 190 15.52 -2.39 -1.13
C VAL A 190 15.67 -3.75 -1.79
N LYS A 191 16.91 -4.05 -2.19
CA LYS A 191 17.28 -5.33 -2.76
C LYS A 191 17.81 -6.25 -1.67
N TYR A 192 17.28 -7.46 -1.61
CA TYR A 192 17.66 -8.50 -0.66
C TYR A 192 18.26 -9.70 -1.39
N GLU A 193 19.18 -10.39 -0.74
CA GLU A 193 19.66 -11.72 -1.11
C GLU A 193 19.23 -12.70 -0.01
N VAL A 194 18.55 -13.77 -0.40
CA VAL A 194 18.25 -14.92 0.47
C VAL A 194 19.20 -16.06 0.13
N ASN A 195 19.71 -16.74 1.15
CA ASN A 195 20.45 -17.98 1.02
C ASN A 195 19.56 -19.15 1.49
N TRP A 196 19.13 -19.99 0.56
CA TRP A 196 18.22 -21.11 0.81
C TRP A 196 18.86 -22.22 1.64
N LYS A 197 20.20 -22.34 1.60
CA LYS A 197 20.96 -23.36 2.34
C LYS A 197 21.22 -22.95 3.79
N THR A 198 21.51 -21.68 4.05
CA THR A 198 21.76 -21.16 5.41
C THR A 198 20.53 -20.52 6.05
N HIS A 199 19.45 -20.31 5.30
CA HIS A 199 18.22 -19.61 5.70
C HIS A 199 18.45 -18.15 6.13
N GLU A 200 19.52 -17.52 5.63
CA GLU A 200 19.86 -16.13 5.91
C GLU A 200 19.28 -15.18 4.86
N VAL A 201 18.91 -13.98 5.29
CA VAL A 201 18.48 -12.88 4.41
C VAL A 201 19.31 -11.65 4.73
N LYS A 202 19.88 -11.01 3.71
CA LYS A 202 20.67 -9.78 3.86
C LYS A 202 20.29 -8.71 2.85
N ILE A 203 20.51 -7.46 3.23
CA ILE A 203 20.36 -6.31 2.33
C ILE A 203 21.57 -6.25 1.39
N LYS A 204 21.30 -6.02 0.10
CA LYS A 204 22.32 -5.83 -0.94
C LYS A 204 22.47 -4.36 -1.32
N SER A 205 21.36 -3.64 -1.42
CA SER A 205 21.36 -2.22 -1.78
C SER A 205 20.03 -1.55 -1.45
N ILE A 206 20.08 -0.23 -1.28
CA ILE A 206 18.91 0.63 -1.09
C ILE A 206 18.94 1.68 -2.21
N THR A 207 17.85 1.84 -2.94
CA THR A 207 17.73 2.81 -4.05
C THR A 207 16.51 3.70 -3.84
N PRO A 208 16.69 4.98 -3.45
CA PRO A 208 15.62 5.96 -3.46
C PRO A 208 15.29 6.41 -4.90
N LYS A 209 14.02 6.64 -5.20
CA LYS A 209 13.49 7.13 -6.48
C LYS A 209 12.44 8.22 -6.26
#